data_AF-A0A0M0K4C7-F1
#
_entry.id   AF-A0A0M0K4C7-F1
#
_cell.length_a   1.000
_cell.length_b   1.000
_cell.length_c   1.000
_cell.angle_alpha   90.00
_cell.angle_beta   90.00
_cell.angle_gamma   90.00
#
_symmetry.space_group_name_H-M   'P 1'
#
loop_
_entity.id
_entity.type
_entity.pdbx_description
1 polymer ?
#
loop_
_entity_poly.entity_id
_entity_poly.type
_entity_poly.pdbx_seq_one_letter_code
_entity_poly.pdbx_strand_id
1 'polypeptide(L)'
;HQPISLAVNGTTDDAVHASCSAALPTADESAAAALALERLPHLRVARRLFETSALCVYSVGDASRPCLTAQARPQDGEIFGELPPLGEMNEVTTFPVIGPAPNSVFFASYRPEYLRQQASRHGLVGRAANLKPASSSSSAAATVKAIVEAASSAETRGYLLELASYLQSAAVGPRRCVGKRTGLYGLQCPPLNGKLTALRCAELTTLDELLPFALVFAMTNAAPQAMLSIDPANDVLLDELPRLQLKAPGIAELVLVLHTEDLFASAQVQAGLARTLRPTELSQIHRFPLAQSFVTRMMPPGHIKSSRSNDLPFYAALEASPKWLRIAAEA
;
A
#
# COMPACT_ATOMS: atom_id res chain seq x y z
N HIS A 1 39.03 -18.02 11.65
CA HIS A 1 37.66 -17.50 11.45
C HIS A 1 37.36 -16.47 12.53
N GLN A 2 37.60 -15.19 12.23
CA GLN A 2 37.27 -14.07 13.13
C GLN A 2 35.95 -13.43 12.70
N PRO A 3 35.10 -12.96 13.63
CA PRO A 3 33.87 -12.26 13.30
C PRO A 3 34.17 -10.81 12.91
N ILE A 4 33.61 -10.37 11.79
CA ILE A 4 33.64 -8.97 11.35
C ILE A 4 32.62 -8.19 12.18
N SER A 5 33.12 -7.26 13.00
CA SER A 5 32.32 -6.25 13.69
C SER A 5 32.15 -5.05 12.76
N LEU A 6 30.92 -4.73 12.36
CA LEU A 6 30.62 -3.49 11.63
C LEU A 6 30.33 -2.39 12.66
N ALA A 7 31.33 -1.52 12.86
CA ALA A 7 31.18 -0.28 13.59
C ALA A 7 30.29 0.68 12.79
N VAL A 8 29.15 1.07 13.38
CA VAL A 8 28.27 2.11 12.86
C VAL A 8 28.91 3.45 13.21
N ASN A 9 29.62 4.05 12.25
CA ASN A 9 30.06 5.44 12.39
C ASN A 9 28.84 6.35 12.27
N GLY A 10 28.52 7.03 13.37
CA GLY A 10 27.52 8.07 13.42
C GLY A 10 27.95 9.27 12.59
N THR A 11 27.21 9.51 11.52
CA THR A 11 27.13 10.81 10.87
C THR A 11 25.66 11.20 10.85
N THR A 12 25.36 12.27 11.57
CA THR A 12 24.08 12.97 11.76
C THR A 12 23.11 12.87 10.58
N ASP A 13 21.92 12.32 10.87
CA ASP A 13 20.77 12.10 9.97
C ASP A 13 20.03 13.38 9.52
N ASP A 14 20.45 14.57 9.95
CA ASP A 14 19.64 15.79 9.80
C ASP A 14 19.71 16.46 8.42
N ALA A 15 20.61 16.04 7.52
CA ALA A 15 20.82 16.72 6.23
C ALA A 15 20.11 16.10 5.01
N VAL A 16 19.56 14.87 5.12
CA VAL A 16 18.96 14.16 3.96
C VAL A 16 17.43 14.19 3.97
N HIS A 17 16.80 14.62 5.07
CA HIS A 17 15.34 14.59 5.24
C HIS A 17 14.59 15.87 4.82
N ALA A 18 15.27 16.89 4.28
CA ALA A 18 14.69 18.22 4.06
C ALA A 18 13.85 18.41 2.78
N SER A 19 13.58 17.39 1.95
CA SER A 19 12.79 17.57 0.71
C SER A 19 11.67 16.54 0.44
N CYS A 20 11.20 15.82 1.46
CA CYS A 20 10.10 14.85 1.31
C CYS A 20 8.91 15.24 2.17
N SER A 21 8.21 16.29 1.76
CA SER A 21 6.87 16.62 2.26
C SER A 21 6.02 16.91 1.03
N ALA A 22 5.42 15.88 0.45
CA ALA A 22 4.35 16.10 -0.53
C ALA A 22 3.12 16.56 0.26
N ALA A 23 2.92 17.88 0.28
CA ALA A 23 1.66 18.45 0.72
C ALA A 23 0.55 18.02 -0.25
N LEU A 24 -0.71 18.06 0.21
CA LEU A 24 -1.86 17.99 -0.68
C LEU A 24 -1.68 19.03 -1.81
N PRO A 25 -2.05 18.71 -3.05
CA PRO A 25 -1.90 19.65 -4.15
C PRO A 25 -2.64 20.93 -3.81
N THR A 26 -1.96 22.06 -3.92
CA THR A 26 -2.56 23.37 -3.72
C THR A 26 -3.74 23.58 -4.69
N ALA A 27 -4.62 24.53 -4.39
CA ALA A 27 -5.74 24.85 -5.28
C ALA A 27 -5.26 25.19 -6.71
N ASP A 28 -4.10 25.84 -6.83
CA ASP A 28 -3.46 26.17 -8.10
C ASP A 28 -2.93 24.94 -8.84
N GLU A 29 -2.36 23.96 -8.14
CA GLU A 29 -1.90 22.69 -8.73
C GLU A 29 -3.08 21.82 -9.20
N SER A 30 -4.18 21.82 -8.46
CA SER A 30 -5.42 21.13 -8.83
C SER A 30 -6.07 21.76 -10.07
N ALA A 31 -6.09 23.09 -10.17
CA ALA A 31 -6.56 23.81 -11.36
C ALA A 31 -5.66 23.54 -12.58
N ALA A 32 -4.33 23.49 -12.39
CA ALA A 32 -3.39 23.15 -13.45
C ALA A 32 -3.57 21.71 -13.95
N ALA A 33 -3.83 20.75 -13.04
CA ALA A 33 -4.12 19.37 -13.40
C ALA A 33 -5.42 19.24 -14.21
N ALA A 34 -6.48 19.92 -13.80
CA ALA A 34 -7.74 19.95 -14.53
C ALA A 34 -7.57 20.54 -15.94
N LEU A 35 -6.86 21.66 -16.06
CA LEU A 35 -6.56 22.32 -17.32
C LEU A 35 -5.71 21.43 -18.25
N ALA A 36 -4.74 20.68 -17.71
CA ALA A 36 -3.93 19.73 -18.48
C ALA A 36 -4.77 18.58 -19.05
N LEU A 37 -5.68 18.00 -18.25
CA LEU A 37 -6.58 16.92 -18.67
C LEU A 37 -7.66 17.37 -19.67
N GLU A 38 -8.04 18.64 -19.62
CA GLU A 38 -8.94 19.25 -20.60
C GLU A 38 -8.24 19.45 -21.95
N ARG A 39 -7.01 19.97 -21.93
CA ARG A 39 -6.26 20.34 -23.14
C ARG A 39 -5.53 19.18 -23.82
N LEU A 40 -5.26 18.07 -23.12
CA LEU A 40 -4.44 16.96 -23.63
C LEU A 40 -5.19 15.61 -23.52
N PRO A 41 -5.98 15.22 -24.53
CA PRO A 41 -6.82 14.02 -24.49
C PRO A 41 -6.08 12.71 -24.20
N HIS A 42 -4.83 12.59 -24.67
CA HIS A 42 -3.98 11.42 -24.42
C HIS A 42 -3.58 11.29 -22.94
N LEU A 43 -3.41 12.39 -22.20
CA LEU A 43 -3.15 12.34 -20.76
C LEU A 43 -4.38 11.86 -19.98
N ARG A 44 -5.59 12.21 -20.44
CA ARG A 44 -6.83 11.69 -19.85
C ARG A 44 -6.95 10.18 -20.04
N VAL A 45 -6.63 9.67 -21.23
CA VAL A 45 -6.60 8.24 -21.51
C VAL A 45 -5.53 7.55 -20.66
N ALA A 46 -4.31 8.10 -20.61
CA ALA A 46 -3.22 7.56 -19.82
C ALA A 46 -3.56 7.50 -18.32
N ARG A 47 -4.12 8.58 -17.77
CA ARG A 47 -4.57 8.63 -16.37
C ARG A 47 -5.68 7.63 -16.09
N ARG A 48 -6.66 7.49 -16.98
CA ARG A 48 -7.72 6.49 -16.81
C ARG A 48 -7.15 5.07 -16.80
N LEU A 49 -6.28 4.73 -17.75
CA LEU A 49 -5.60 3.43 -17.80
C LEU A 49 -4.76 3.18 -16.55
N PHE A 50 -4.02 4.19 -16.09
CA PHE A 50 -3.25 4.15 -14.84
C PHE A 50 -4.12 3.82 -13.64
N GLU A 51 -5.25 4.51 -13.52
CA GLU A 51 -6.14 4.42 -12.36
C GLU A 51 -6.88 3.08 -12.34
N THR A 52 -7.41 2.64 -13.48
CA THR A 52 -8.31 1.47 -13.54
C THR A 52 -7.60 0.13 -13.71
N SER A 53 -6.28 0.11 -13.82
CA SER A 53 -5.50 -1.11 -14.01
C SER A 53 -4.47 -1.32 -12.90
N ALA A 54 -3.92 -2.53 -12.83
CA ALA A 54 -2.67 -2.80 -12.12
C ALA A 54 -1.51 -2.98 -13.13
N LEU A 55 -1.73 -2.63 -14.40
CA LEU A 55 -0.87 -3.04 -15.52
C LEU A 55 0.51 -2.40 -15.38
N CYS A 56 1.54 -3.24 -15.50
CA CYS A 56 2.92 -2.82 -15.26
C CYS A 56 3.48 -1.91 -16.37
N VAL A 57 3.04 -2.06 -17.63
CA VAL A 57 3.53 -1.28 -18.77
C VAL A 57 2.42 -1.04 -19.81
N TYR A 58 2.19 0.23 -20.15
CA TYR A 58 1.43 0.64 -21.33
C TYR A 58 2.02 1.94 -21.89
N SER A 59 2.02 2.09 -23.22
CA SER A 59 2.45 3.33 -23.88
C SER A 59 1.23 4.01 -24.49
N VAL A 60 0.98 5.27 -24.12
CA VAL A 60 -0.09 6.08 -24.71
C VAL A 60 0.54 7.12 -25.62
N GLY A 61 0.21 7.06 -26.91
CA GLY A 61 0.59 8.09 -27.88
C GLY A 61 -0.48 9.16 -28.02
N ASP A 62 -0.16 10.22 -28.76
CA ASP A 62 -1.11 11.26 -29.15
C ASP A 62 -1.55 11.07 -30.62
N ALA A 63 -2.56 11.82 -31.09
CA ALA A 63 -3.07 11.69 -32.45
C ALA A 63 -2.04 12.03 -33.54
N SER A 64 -1.01 12.82 -33.22
CA SER A 64 0.09 13.19 -34.13
C SER A 64 1.22 12.16 -34.13
N ARG A 65 1.37 11.42 -33.04
CA ARG A 65 2.34 10.35 -32.82
C ARG A 65 1.63 9.18 -32.12
N PRO A 66 0.79 8.43 -32.83
CA PRO A 66 0.11 7.28 -32.26
C PRO A 66 1.17 6.26 -31.83
N CYS A 67 1.18 5.92 -30.55
CA CYS A 67 2.06 4.88 -30.03
C CYS A 67 1.23 3.60 -29.99
N LEU A 68 1.47 2.70 -30.93
CA LEU A 68 1.00 1.32 -30.82
C LEU A 68 2.16 0.52 -30.23
N THR A 69 2.06 0.15 -28.95
CA THR A 69 2.84 -0.98 -28.43
C THR A 69 1.99 -1.87 -27.54
N ALA A 70 1.90 -3.14 -27.95
CA ALA A 70 1.90 -4.27 -27.05
C ALA A 70 3.27 -4.93 -27.25
N GLN A 71 4.23 -4.75 -26.33
CA GLN A 71 5.42 -5.61 -26.35
C GLN A 71 6.23 -5.60 -25.06
N ALA A 72 6.47 -6.82 -24.58
CA ALA A 72 7.74 -7.25 -24.00
C ALA A 72 8.89 -6.97 -24.99
N ARG A 73 9.87 -6.14 -24.61
CA ARG A 73 11.15 -6.02 -25.34
C ARG A 73 12.30 -5.97 -24.34
N PRO A 74 13.45 -6.54 -24.72
CA PRO A 74 14.51 -6.94 -23.82
C PRO A 74 15.29 -5.71 -23.34
N GLN A 75 15.20 -5.43 -22.05
CA GLN A 75 16.40 -4.99 -21.33
C GLN A 75 16.93 -6.25 -20.67
N ASP A 76 18.23 -6.48 -20.81
CA ASP A 76 18.93 -7.61 -20.22
C ASP A 76 18.53 -7.76 -18.73
N GLY A 77 17.57 -8.66 -18.45
CA GLY A 77 17.23 -9.10 -17.10
C GLY A 77 15.98 -8.55 -16.39
N GLU A 78 14.93 -8.06 -17.06
CA GLU A 78 13.69 -7.65 -16.34
C GLU A 78 12.38 -8.23 -16.91
N ILE A 79 11.65 -8.98 -16.05
CA ILE A 79 10.29 -9.47 -16.28
C ILE A 79 9.30 -8.44 -15.71
N PHE A 80 8.40 -7.91 -16.55
CA PHE A 80 7.26 -7.09 -16.10
C PHE A 80 5.97 -7.53 -16.78
N GLY A 81 5.21 -8.36 -16.06
CA GLY A 81 3.75 -8.41 -16.12
C GLY A 81 3.23 -8.04 -14.74
N GLU A 82 1.92 -7.84 -14.58
CA GLU A 82 1.33 -8.03 -13.25
C GLU A 82 1.67 -9.46 -12.82
N LEU A 83 2.70 -9.61 -11.99
CA LEU A 83 2.78 -10.82 -11.19
C LEU A 83 1.61 -10.69 -10.23
N PRO A 84 0.72 -11.70 -10.14
CA PRO A 84 -0.07 -11.77 -8.93
C PRO A 84 0.92 -11.75 -7.75
N PRO A 85 0.47 -11.22 -6.61
CA PRO A 85 1.27 -11.20 -5.39
C PRO A 85 2.04 -12.51 -5.24
N LEU A 86 3.32 -12.47 -4.84
CA LEU A 86 4.20 -13.65 -4.86
C LEU A 86 3.58 -14.93 -4.24
N GLY A 87 2.65 -14.80 -3.28
CA GLY A 87 1.93 -15.91 -2.66
C GLY A 87 0.84 -16.57 -3.53
N GLU A 88 0.38 -15.90 -4.59
CA GLU A 88 -0.64 -16.33 -5.55
C GLU A 88 0.01 -16.73 -6.90
N MET A 89 1.35 -16.68 -6.97
CA MET A 89 2.09 -16.88 -8.22
C MET A 89 2.07 -18.32 -8.71
N ASN A 90 1.93 -19.28 -7.78
CA ASN A 90 1.69 -20.70 -8.07
C ASN A 90 0.34 -20.96 -8.76
N GLU A 91 -0.62 -20.03 -8.70
CA GLU A 91 -1.94 -20.17 -9.32
C GLU A 91 -1.94 -19.78 -10.80
N VAL A 92 -0.99 -18.95 -11.23
CA VAL A 92 -0.97 -18.40 -12.60
C VAL A 92 0.21 -18.87 -13.44
N THR A 93 1.25 -19.44 -12.83
CA THR A 93 2.42 -19.95 -13.54
C THR A 93 3.08 -21.11 -12.80
N THR A 94 3.46 -22.14 -13.55
CA THR A 94 4.29 -23.25 -13.06
C THR A 94 5.78 -22.98 -13.21
N PHE A 95 6.16 -21.87 -13.86
CA PHE A 95 7.55 -21.48 -14.07
C PHE A 95 8.06 -20.60 -12.91
N PRO A 96 9.31 -20.82 -12.44
CA PRO A 96 9.90 -19.98 -11.42
C PRO A 96 10.07 -18.56 -11.95
N VAL A 97 9.34 -17.62 -11.37
CA VAL A 97 9.51 -16.19 -11.64
C VAL A 97 10.67 -15.70 -10.78
N ILE A 98 11.79 -15.39 -11.43
CA ILE A 98 12.97 -14.84 -10.77
C ILE A 98 12.91 -13.32 -10.92
N GLY A 99 12.51 -12.62 -9.86
CA GLY A 99 12.71 -11.17 -9.77
C GLY A 99 14.20 -10.84 -9.62
N PRO A 100 14.69 -9.73 -10.20
CA PRO A 100 16.11 -9.34 -10.09
C PRO A 100 16.48 -8.78 -8.69
N ALA A 101 15.51 -8.63 -7.78
CA ALA A 101 15.78 -8.28 -6.39
C ALA A 101 16.13 -9.52 -5.57
N PRO A 102 17.02 -9.44 -4.56
CA PRO A 102 17.29 -10.57 -3.68
C PRO A 102 15.99 -11.02 -2.99
N ASN A 103 15.47 -12.16 -3.45
CA ASN A 103 14.20 -12.74 -2.96
C ASN A 103 14.24 -13.02 -1.45
N SER A 104 15.42 -13.03 -0.82
CA SER A 104 15.62 -13.22 0.62
C SER A 104 14.87 -12.22 1.49
N VAL A 105 14.59 -11.01 0.99
CA VAL A 105 13.83 -9.98 1.74
C VAL A 105 12.35 -10.37 1.93
N PHE A 106 11.79 -11.22 1.06
CA PHE A 106 10.44 -11.78 1.23
C PHE A 106 10.40 -12.93 2.23
N PHE A 107 11.55 -13.52 2.55
CA PHE A 107 11.72 -14.56 3.56
C PHE A 107 12.25 -14.01 4.89
N ALA A 108 12.53 -12.70 4.95
CA ALA A 108 12.98 -12.03 6.16
C ALA A 108 11.79 -11.64 7.04
N SER A 109 11.94 -11.87 8.34
CA SER A 109 10.95 -11.50 9.36
C SER A 109 11.62 -10.74 10.49
N TYR A 110 10.87 -9.85 11.12
CA TYR A 110 11.28 -9.24 12.37
C TYR A 110 11.38 -10.31 13.46
N ARG A 111 12.37 -10.17 14.34
CA ARG A 111 12.49 -11.02 15.52
C ARG A 111 11.49 -10.58 16.60
N PRO A 112 10.83 -11.51 17.31
CA PRO A 112 9.92 -11.17 18.40
C PRO A 112 10.52 -10.23 19.45
N GLU A 113 11.80 -10.40 19.80
CA GLU A 113 12.50 -9.56 20.78
C GLU A 113 12.58 -8.12 20.32
N TYR A 114 12.85 -7.91 19.03
CA TYR A 114 12.88 -6.57 18.45
C TYR A 114 11.49 -5.94 18.49
N LEU A 115 10.45 -6.68 18.13
CA LEU A 115 9.07 -6.16 18.13
C LEU A 115 8.59 -5.83 19.56
N ARG A 116 8.86 -6.69 20.54
CA ARG A 116 8.61 -6.39 21.96
C ARG A 116 9.33 -5.11 22.39
N GLN A 117 10.58 -4.93 21.95
CA GLN A 117 11.33 -3.71 22.22
C GLN A 117 10.71 -2.49 21.53
N GLN A 118 10.20 -2.61 20.30
CA GLN A 118 9.49 -1.51 19.64
C GLN A 118 8.20 -1.17 20.39
N ALA A 119 7.44 -2.17 20.83
CA ALA A 119 6.23 -1.97 21.63
C ALA A 119 6.52 -1.30 22.98
N SER A 120 7.69 -1.53 23.59
CA SER A 120 8.08 -0.90 24.86
C SER A 120 8.75 0.46 24.71
N ARG A 121 9.47 0.70 23.59
CA ARG A 121 10.19 1.96 23.32
C ARG A 121 9.25 3.13 23.06
N HIS A 122 8.01 2.84 22.74
CA HIS A 122 6.93 3.81 22.64
C HIS A 122 5.92 3.46 23.72
N GLY A 123 5.91 4.18 24.85
CA GLY A 123 4.60 4.46 25.45
C GLY A 123 3.73 4.94 24.30
N LEU A 124 2.53 4.36 24.11
CA LEU A 124 1.60 4.32 22.94
C LEU A 124 1.42 5.61 22.08
N VAL A 125 2.17 6.65 22.38
CA VAL A 125 2.13 8.03 21.94
C VAL A 125 3.51 8.51 21.43
N GLY A 126 4.66 7.87 21.69
CA GLY A 126 5.98 8.45 21.37
C GLY A 126 6.29 8.64 19.87
N ARG A 127 6.31 7.57 19.07
CA ARG A 127 6.47 7.65 17.60
C ARG A 127 5.18 8.03 16.87
N ALA A 128 4.03 7.68 17.43
CA ALA A 128 2.73 8.09 16.88
C ALA A 128 2.40 9.57 17.17
N ALA A 129 2.97 10.23 18.18
CA ALA A 129 2.83 11.69 18.39
C ALA A 129 3.99 12.49 17.77
N ASN A 130 5.10 11.83 17.42
CA ASN A 130 6.07 12.37 16.46
C ASN A 130 5.63 12.18 15.00
N LEU A 131 4.43 11.62 14.75
CA LEU A 131 3.67 11.95 13.55
C LEU A 131 3.64 13.47 13.49
N LYS A 132 4.36 14.08 12.54
CA LYS A 132 4.17 15.52 12.26
C LYS A 132 2.67 15.70 12.07
N PRO A 133 1.98 16.44 12.96
CA PRO A 133 0.59 16.78 12.72
C PRO A 133 0.62 17.65 11.48
N ALA A 134 0.21 17.10 10.33
CA ALA A 134 -0.39 17.92 9.30
C ALA A 134 -1.70 18.42 9.92
N SER A 135 -1.61 19.53 10.66
CA SER A 135 -2.62 20.08 11.56
C SER A 135 -3.09 19.13 12.69
N SER A 136 -3.48 19.73 13.80
CA SER A 136 -4.00 19.08 15.01
C SER A 136 -5.18 18.15 14.70
N SER A 137 -5.06 16.87 15.10
CA SER A 137 -6.10 15.82 15.14
C SER A 137 -6.31 14.86 13.95
N SER A 138 -5.30 14.60 13.11
CA SER A 138 -5.50 13.69 11.96
C SER A 138 -6.07 12.31 12.35
N SER A 139 -7.17 11.93 11.69
CA SER A 139 -7.88 10.64 11.81
C SER A 139 -6.95 9.42 11.73
N ALA A 140 -5.85 9.52 10.99
CA ALA A 140 -4.83 8.48 10.84
C ALA A 140 -4.09 8.19 12.16
N ALA A 141 -3.72 9.21 12.95
CA ALA A 141 -3.02 9.02 14.22
C ALA A 141 -3.91 8.31 15.26
N ALA A 142 -5.18 8.72 15.34
CA ALA A 142 -6.18 8.08 16.19
C ALA A 142 -6.43 6.62 15.76
N THR A 143 -6.55 6.38 14.45
CA THR A 143 -6.69 5.05 13.86
C THR A 143 -5.52 4.14 14.23
N VAL A 144 -4.27 4.59 14.05
CA VAL A 144 -3.07 3.83 14.44
C VAL A 144 -3.09 3.49 15.92
N LYS A 145 -3.34 4.50 16.77
CA LYS A 145 -3.35 4.31 18.22
C LYS A 145 -4.39 3.25 18.61
N ALA A 146 -5.62 3.38 18.14
CA ALA A 146 -6.70 2.45 18.45
C ALA A 146 -6.40 1.02 17.96
N ILE A 147 -5.84 0.86 16.76
CA ILE A 147 -5.43 -0.44 16.22
C ILE A 147 -4.30 -1.07 17.06
N VAL A 148 -3.29 -0.28 17.44
CA VAL A 148 -2.18 -0.78 18.27
C VAL A 148 -2.68 -1.15 19.67
N GLU A 149 -3.56 -0.36 20.28
CA GLU A 149 -4.15 -0.66 21.60
C GLU A 149 -5.03 -1.91 21.58
N ALA A 150 -5.70 -2.19 20.46
CA ALA A 150 -6.54 -3.37 20.29
C ALA A 150 -5.75 -4.67 20.14
N ALA A 151 -4.49 -4.60 19.69
CA ALA A 151 -3.65 -5.79 19.59
C ALA A 151 -3.38 -6.40 20.98
N SER A 152 -3.51 -7.72 21.07
CA SER A 152 -3.37 -8.49 22.31
C SER A 152 -1.92 -8.76 22.68
N SER A 153 -1.06 -9.06 21.69
CA SER A 153 0.35 -9.39 21.93
C SER A 153 1.29 -8.20 21.75
N ALA A 154 2.37 -8.18 22.53
CA ALA A 154 3.39 -7.13 22.44
C ALA A 154 4.13 -7.18 21.10
N GLU A 155 4.32 -8.36 20.53
CA GLU A 155 4.89 -8.56 19.20
C GLU A 155 4.02 -7.91 18.11
N THR A 156 2.71 -8.18 18.10
CA THR A 156 1.78 -7.56 17.14
C THR A 156 1.76 -6.05 17.30
N ARG A 157 1.73 -5.51 18.53
CA ARG A 157 1.84 -4.06 18.78
C ARG A 157 3.11 -3.46 18.18
N GLY A 158 4.25 -4.10 18.42
CA GLY A 158 5.53 -3.68 17.85
C GLY A 158 5.52 -3.71 16.33
N TYR A 159 4.90 -4.73 15.75
CA TYR A 159 4.81 -4.88 14.30
C TYR A 159 3.92 -3.82 13.65
N LEU A 160 2.76 -3.53 14.25
CA LEU A 160 1.86 -2.47 13.80
C LEU A 160 2.55 -1.10 13.83
N LEU A 161 3.41 -0.84 14.82
CA LEU A 161 4.21 0.39 14.86
C LEU A 161 5.26 0.47 13.74
N GLU A 162 5.91 -0.64 13.41
CA GLU A 162 6.84 -0.71 12.26
C GLU A 162 6.11 -0.53 10.93
N LEU A 163 4.93 -1.13 10.77
CA LEU A 163 4.07 -0.93 9.61
C LEU A 163 3.63 0.53 9.47
N ALA A 164 3.15 1.14 10.55
CA ALA A 164 2.74 2.54 10.56
C ALA A 164 3.91 3.47 10.20
N SER A 165 5.09 3.23 10.78
CA SER A 165 6.32 3.98 10.48
C SER A 165 6.72 3.86 9.00
N TYR A 166 6.68 2.64 8.46
CA TYR A 166 6.96 2.41 7.04
C TYR A 166 5.96 3.15 6.14
N LEU A 167 4.66 3.02 6.39
CA LEU A 167 3.61 3.67 5.61
C LEU A 167 3.75 5.19 5.61
N GLN A 168 4.08 5.82 6.74
CA GLN A 168 4.31 7.27 6.79
C GLN A 168 5.43 7.71 5.85
N SER A 169 6.48 6.90 5.72
CA SER A 169 7.62 7.20 4.84
C SER A 169 7.34 6.90 3.36
N ALA A 170 6.52 5.88 3.09
CA ALA A 170 6.32 5.31 1.76
C ALA A 170 5.05 5.81 1.07
N ALA A 171 3.96 6.01 1.82
CA ALA A 171 2.66 6.50 1.36
C ALA A 171 2.60 8.03 1.40
N VAL A 172 3.51 8.68 0.69
CA VAL A 172 3.56 10.15 0.54
C VAL A 172 3.10 10.60 -0.85
N GLY A 173 2.51 9.69 -1.64
CA GLY A 173 2.27 9.90 -3.05
C GLY A 173 3.50 9.61 -3.92
N PRO A 174 3.47 10.02 -5.20
CA PRO A 174 4.56 9.72 -6.12
C PRO A 174 5.77 10.61 -5.90
N ARG A 175 6.94 10.05 -6.19
CA ARG A 175 8.22 10.75 -6.28
C ARG A 175 8.59 10.91 -7.75
N ARG A 176 9.27 12.00 -8.08
CA ARG A 176 9.79 12.23 -9.43
C ARG A 176 11.03 11.39 -9.67
N CYS A 177 11.10 10.72 -10.83
CA CYS A 177 12.30 10.02 -11.26
C CYS A 177 13.45 10.99 -11.54
N VAL A 178 14.68 10.55 -11.28
CA VAL A 178 15.89 11.27 -11.70
C VAL A 178 16.30 10.75 -13.08
N GLY A 179 16.30 11.60 -14.10
CA GLY A 179 16.74 11.22 -15.44
C GLY A 179 16.20 12.11 -16.56
N LYS A 180 16.52 11.74 -17.80
CA LYS A 180 16.11 12.49 -19.00
C LYS A 180 14.61 12.44 -19.29
N ARG A 181 13.93 11.36 -18.87
CA ARG A 181 12.48 11.21 -19.04
C ARG A 181 11.76 11.72 -17.80
N THR A 182 10.69 12.48 -17.99
CA THR A 182 9.75 12.79 -16.91
C THR A 182 9.10 11.50 -16.44
N GLY A 183 9.14 11.23 -15.14
CA GLY A 183 8.59 10.01 -14.58
C GLY A 183 8.20 10.17 -13.12
N LEU A 184 7.23 9.37 -12.71
CA LEU A 184 6.73 9.28 -11.36
C LEU A 184 6.81 7.83 -10.89
N TYR A 185 7.14 7.62 -9.63
CA TYR A 185 7.17 6.30 -9.00
C TYR A 185 6.73 6.37 -7.55
N GLY A 186 6.15 5.29 -7.02
CA GLY A 186 5.68 5.23 -5.63
C GLY A 186 4.80 4.02 -5.39
N LEU A 187 4.28 3.90 -4.16
CA LEU A 187 3.24 2.91 -3.86
C LEU A 187 1.91 3.37 -4.45
N GLN A 188 1.10 2.40 -4.87
CA GLN A 188 -0.20 2.62 -5.49
C GLN A 188 -1.30 1.94 -4.69
N CYS A 189 -2.48 2.54 -4.73
CA CYS A 189 -3.72 1.88 -4.36
C CYS A 189 -4.04 0.75 -5.35
N PRO A 190 -4.92 -0.20 -4.97
CA PRO A 190 -5.53 -1.12 -5.91
C PRO A 190 -6.19 -0.41 -7.12
N PRO A 191 -6.56 -1.15 -8.18
CA PRO A 191 -7.28 -0.57 -9.32
C PRO A 191 -8.54 0.19 -8.90
N LEU A 192 -8.65 1.45 -9.34
CA LEU A 192 -9.79 2.34 -9.11
C LEU A 192 -10.93 2.02 -10.10
N ASN A 193 -11.31 0.76 -10.20
CA ASN A 193 -12.34 0.27 -11.12
C ASN A 193 -13.64 -0.13 -10.41
N GLY A 194 -13.77 0.22 -9.13
CA GLY A 194 -14.94 -0.09 -8.29
C GLY A 194 -14.90 -1.49 -7.66
N LYS A 195 -13.88 -2.31 -7.96
CA LYS A 195 -13.72 -3.63 -7.35
C LYS A 195 -13.00 -3.49 -6.01
N LEU A 196 -13.49 -4.23 -5.01
CA LEU A 196 -12.96 -4.21 -3.66
C LEU A 196 -11.94 -5.33 -3.43
N THR A 197 -10.98 -5.08 -2.54
CA THR A 197 -10.08 -6.08 -1.95
C THR A 197 -10.74 -6.64 -0.70
N ALA A 198 -10.95 -7.95 -0.64
CA ALA A 198 -11.54 -8.60 0.51
C ALA A 198 -10.47 -9.05 1.52
N LEU A 199 -10.54 -8.53 2.74
CA LEU A 199 -9.88 -9.13 3.90
C LEU A 199 -10.80 -10.23 4.43
N ARG A 200 -10.57 -11.48 4.01
CA ARG A 200 -11.41 -12.62 4.33
C ARG A 200 -10.98 -13.24 5.67
N CYS A 201 -11.81 -13.07 6.69
CA CYS A 201 -11.63 -13.66 8.01
C CYS A 201 -12.50 -14.91 8.14
N ALA A 202 -11.87 -16.06 8.36
CA ALA A 202 -12.55 -17.32 8.63
C ALA A 202 -13.02 -17.39 10.10
N GLU A 203 -13.70 -18.48 10.47
CA GLU A 203 -14.25 -18.73 11.81
C GLU A 203 -13.23 -18.49 12.94
N LEU A 204 -11.98 -18.89 12.75
CA LEU A 204 -10.94 -18.82 13.78
C LEU A 204 -9.92 -17.70 13.57
N THR A 205 -10.14 -16.81 12.59
CA THR A 205 -9.24 -15.67 12.37
C THR A 205 -9.27 -14.74 13.58
N THR A 206 -8.11 -14.49 14.17
CA THR A 206 -7.98 -13.63 15.35
C THR A 206 -7.88 -12.15 14.96
N LEU A 207 -8.20 -11.26 15.90
CA LEU A 207 -8.00 -9.82 15.68
C LEU A 207 -6.53 -9.50 15.41
N ASP A 208 -5.58 -10.08 16.16
CA ASP A 208 -4.14 -9.88 15.95
C ASP A 208 -3.67 -10.24 14.53
N GLU A 209 -4.30 -11.22 13.88
CA GLU A 209 -4.01 -11.57 12.48
C GLU A 209 -4.58 -10.54 11.50
N LEU A 210 -5.78 -10.01 11.77
CA LEU A 210 -6.44 -9.01 10.93
C LEU A 210 -5.76 -7.64 11.00
N LEU A 211 -5.36 -7.17 12.18
CA LEU A 211 -4.93 -5.79 12.41
C LEU A 211 -3.81 -5.33 11.47
N PRO A 212 -2.75 -6.12 11.17
CA PRO A 212 -1.71 -5.71 10.21
C PRO A 212 -2.26 -5.36 8.83
N PHE A 213 -3.21 -6.15 8.31
CA PHE A 213 -3.83 -5.91 7.02
C PHE A 213 -4.75 -4.70 7.07
N ALA A 214 -5.62 -4.66 8.08
CA ALA A 214 -6.58 -3.58 8.24
C ALA A 214 -5.87 -2.22 8.42
N LEU A 215 -4.75 -2.18 9.14
CA LEU A 215 -3.92 -0.98 9.31
C LEU A 215 -3.47 -0.38 7.99
N VAL A 216 -3.03 -1.20 7.01
CA VAL A 216 -2.54 -0.70 5.72
C VAL A 216 -3.63 0.05 4.97
N PHE A 217 -4.85 -0.48 4.96
CA PHE A 217 -5.98 0.19 4.33
C PHE A 217 -6.46 1.38 5.17
N ALA A 218 -6.69 1.18 6.47
CA ALA A 218 -7.25 2.19 7.38
C ALA A 218 -6.36 3.44 7.57
N MET A 219 -5.05 3.32 7.35
CA MET A 219 -4.14 4.46 7.41
C MET A 219 -4.03 5.25 6.11
N THR A 220 -4.60 4.75 5.00
CA THR A 220 -4.31 5.27 3.66
C THR A 220 -5.57 5.63 2.89
N ASN A 221 -5.41 6.38 1.80
CA ASN A 221 -6.49 6.66 0.84
C ASN A 221 -7.01 5.41 0.08
N ALA A 222 -6.54 4.21 0.44
CA ALA A 222 -7.05 2.95 -0.08
C ALA A 222 -8.18 2.35 0.78
N ALA A 223 -8.51 2.90 1.96
CA ALA A 223 -9.57 2.39 2.83
C ALA A 223 -10.91 2.10 2.10
N PRO A 224 -11.43 2.98 1.21
CA PRO A 224 -12.68 2.71 0.48
C PRO A 224 -12.61 1.55 -0.51
N GLN A 225 -11.42 1.02 -0.79
CA GLN A 225 -11.19 -0.10 -1.70
C GLN A 225 -11.08 -1.44 -0.98
N ALA A 226 -11.29 -1.47 0.34
CA ALA A 226 -11.25 -2.68 1.14
C ALA A 226 -12.61 -3.03 1.75
N MET A 227 -12.86 -4.33 1.86
CA MET A 227 -13.94 -4.90 2.66
C MET A 227 -13.41 -5.86 3.71
N LEU A 228 -14.07 -5.92 4.86
CA LEU A 228 -13.92 -6.97 5.86
C LEU A 228 -15.00 -8.01 5.60
N SER A 229 -14.60 -9.20 5.12
CA SER A 229 -15.50 -10.32 4.87
C SER A 229 -15.36 -11.33 6.00
N ILE A 230 -16.27 -11.31 6.97
CA ILE A 230 -16.15 -12.10 8.21
C ILE A 230 -17.10 -13.29 8.17
N ASP A 231 -16.60 -14.45 8.57
CA ASP A 231 -17.44 -15.61 8.79
C ASP A 231 -18.43 -15.37 9.93
N PRO A 232 -19.75 -15.56 9.73
CA PRO A 232 -20.75 -15.41 10.79
C PRO A 232 -20.47 -16.26 12.04
N ALA A 233 -19.70 -17.36 11.93
CA ALA A 233 -19.30 -18.18 13.06
C ALA A 233 -18.15 -17.58 13.90
N ASN A 234 -17.51 -16.50 13.44
CA ASN A 234 -16.44 -15.83 14.19
C ASN A 234 -17.01 -14.82 15.21
N ASP A 235 -17.64 -15.34 16.25
CA ASP A 235 -18.28 -14.52 17.29
C ASP A 235 -17.30 -13.55 17.99
N VAL A 236 -16.04 -13.96 18.14
CA VAL A 236 -15.00 -13.16 18.79
C VAL A 236 -14.71 -11.89 18.00
N LEU A 237 -14.45 -12.03 16.70
CA LEU A 237 -14.14 -10.88 15.85
C LEU A 237 -15.37 -9.97 15.68
N LEU A 238 -16.57 -10.56 15.65
CA LEU A 238 -17.83 -9.82 15.58
C LEU A 238 -18.13 -9.01 16.86
N ASP A 239 -17.67 -9.44 18.03
CA ASP A 239 -17.77 -8.66 19.28
C ASP A 239 -16.71 -7.55 19.37
N GLU A 240 -15.48 -7.82 18.90
CA GLU A 240 -14.36 -6.89 19.02
C GLU A 240 -14.36 -5.77 17.97
N LEU A 241 -14.74 -6.08 16.72
CA LEU A 241 -14.63 -5.14 15.60
C LEU A 241 -15.47 -3.87 15.76
N PRO A 242 -16.74 -3.92 16.23
CA PRO A 242 -17.53 -2.70 16.44
C PRO A 242 -16.87 -1.76 17.45
N ARG A 243 -16.25 -2.30 18.51
CA ARG A 243 -15.53 -1.50 19.51
C ARG A 243 -14.29 -0.82 18.91
N LEU A 244 -13.61 -1.49 17.99
CA LEU A 244 -12.49 -0.93 17.26
C LEU A 244 -12.94 0.16 16.27
N GLN A 245 -14.00 -0.06 15.51
CA GLN A 245 -14.56 0.92 14.57
C GLN A 245 -14.94 2.25 15.25
N LEU A 246 -15.45 2.21 16.49
CA LEU A 246 -15.74 3.42 17.28
C LEU A 246 -14.49 4.25 17.62
N LYS A 247 -13.32 3.62 17.70
CA LYS A 247 -12.06 4.26 18.11
C LYS A 247 -11.12 4.54 16.94
N ALA A 248 -11.30 3.83 15.84
CA ALA A 248 -10.45 3.87 14.65
C ALA A 248 -11.28 4.29 13.42
N PRO A 249 -11.38 5.61 13.12
CA PRO A 249 -12.17 6.10 11.98
C PRO A 249 -11.81 5.42 10.66
N GLY A 250 -10.52 5.16 10.42
CA GLY A 250 -10.08 4.49 9.21
C GLY A 250 -10.59 3.04 9.10
N ILE A 251 -10.87 2.35 10.21
CA ILE A 251 -11.48 1.00 10.21
C ILE A 251 -12.98 1.08 9.92
N ALA A 252 -13.65 2.16 10.34
CA ALA A 252 -15.06 2.37 10.07
C ALA A 252 -15.36 2.61 8.57
N GLU A 253 -14.36 3.03 7.78
CA GLU A 253 -14.48 3.17 6.33
C GLU A 253 -14.45 1.83 5.57
N LEU A 254 -13.97 0.74 6.20
CA LEU A 254 -13.94 -0.58 5.57
C LEU A 254 -15.36 -1.16 5.56
N VAL A 255 -15.79 -1.62 4.39
CA VAL A 255 -17.11 -2.23 4.24
C VAL A 255 -17.14 -3.58 4.97
N LEU A 256 -17.95 -3.70 6.02
CA LEU A 256 -18.16 -4.98 6.70
C LEU A 256 -19.24 -5.79 5.99
N VAL A 257 -18.92 -7.03 5.64
CA VAL A 257 -19.86 -8.00 5.05
C VAL A 257 -19.71 -9.34 5.75
N LEU A 258 -20.85 -9.97 6.04
CA LEU A 258 -20.88 -11.31 6.63
C LEU A 258 -21.05 -12.35 5.51
N HIS A 259 -20.07 -13.24 5.39
CA HIS A 259 -20.10 -14.33 4.42
C HIS A 259 -19.62 -15.62 5.05
N THR A 260 -20.34 -16.73 4.85
CA THR A 260 -19.75 -18.06 5.00
C THR A 260 -18.75 -18.32 3.88
N GLU A 261 -17.91 -19.35 3.98
CA GLU A 261 -16.97 -19.70 2.87
C GLU A 261 -17.70 -19.95 1.54
N ASP A 262 -18.84 -20.66 1.55
CA ASP A 262 -19.60 -20.95 0.33
C ASP A 262 -20.20 -19.69 -0.31
N LEU A 263 -20.73 -18.79 0.52
CA LEU A 263 -21.24 -17.50 0.06
C LEU A 263 -20.11 -16.61 -0.46
N PHE A 264 -18.96 -16.63 0.21
CA PHE A 264 -17.79 -15.88 -0.22
C PHE A 264 -17.26 -16.38 -1.57
N ALA A 265 -17.15 -17.70 -1.76
CA ALA A 265 -16.72 -18.30 -3.03
C ALA A 265 -17.68 -17.91 -4.17
N SER A 266 -18.99 -17.97 -3.91
CA SER A 266 -20.01 -17.55 -4.87
C SER A 266 -19.92 -16.05 -5.20
N ALA A 267 -19.74 -15.21 -4.18
CA ALA A 267 -19.57 -13.76 -4.32
C ALA A 267 -18.27 -13.41 -5.07
N GLN A 268 -17.18 -14.13 -4.85
CA GLN A 268 -15.92 -13.90 -5.55
C GLN A 268 -16.08 -14.12 -7.07
N VAL A 269 -16.84 -15.15 -7.47
CA VAL A 269 -17.15 -15.43 -8.87
C VAL A 269 -18.10 -14.39 -9.48
N GLN A 270 -19.10 -13.91 -8.72
CA GLN A 270 -20.16 -13.03 -9.22
C GLN A 270 -19.82 -11.52 -9.14
N ALA A 271 -19.25 -11.07 -8.02
CA ALA A 271 -18.97 -9.66 -7.74
C ALA A 271 -17.63 -9.19 -8.34
N GLY A 272 -16.77 -10.13 -8.76
CA GLY A 272 -15.50 -9.83 -9.40
C GLY A 272 -14.60 -8.99 -8.50
N LEU A 273 -14.27 -9.51 -7.31
CA LEU A 273 -13.31 -8.89 -6.39
C LEU A 273 -12.01 -8.52 -7.10
N ALA A 274 -11.38 -7.42 -6.68
CA ALA A 274 -10.05 -7.08 -7.18
C ALA A 274 -9.04 -8.12 -6.72
N ARG A 275 -9.18 -8.55 -5.45
CA ARG A 275 -8.32 -9.52 -4.80
C ARG A 275 -8.92 -10.02 -3.48
N THR A 276 -8.49 -11.21 -3.04
CA THR A 276 -8.75 -11.76 -1.70
C THR A 276 -7.45 -11.82 -0.90
N LEU A 277 -7.49 -11.40 0.35
CA LEU A 277 -6.41 -11.47 1.33
C LEU A 277 -6.92 -12.25 2.54
N ARG A 278 -6.29 -13.37 2.88
CA ARG A 278 -6.63 -14.20 4.04
C ARG A 278 -5.59 -13.98 5.14
N PRO A 279 -5.91 -13.30 6.26
CA PRO A 279 -4.93 -12.97 7.29
C PRO A 279 -4.18 -14.17 7.88
N THR A 280 -4.83 -15.32 7.95
CA THR A 280 -4.29 -16.58 8.47
C THR A 280 -3.21 -17.20 7.58
N GLU A 281 -3.17 -16.90 6.28
CA GLU A 281 -2.16 -17.49 5.37
C GLU A 281 -0.78 -16.85 5.58
N LEU A 282 -0.74 -15.57 5.96
CA LEU A 282 0.50 -14.86 6.22
C LEU A 282 1.09 -15.23 7.59
N SER A 283 0.25 -15.47 8.60
CA SER A 283 0.71 -15.95 9.91
C SER A 283 1.36 -17.34 9.83
N GLN A 284 0.94 -18.17 8.88
CA GLN A 284 1.50 -19.51 8.64
C GLN A 284 2.87 -19.49 7.93
N ILE A 285 3.11 -18.53 7.03
CA ILE A 285 4.36 -18.48 6.25
C ILE A 285 5.44 -17.68 7.00
N HIS A 286 5.10 -16.49 7.48
CA HIS A 286 5.99 -15.60 8.22
C HIS A 286 5.15 -14.71 9.13
N ARG A 287 5.14 -14.97 10.45
CA ARG A 287 4.28 -14.24 11.38
C ARG A 287 4.48 -12.72 11.37
N PHE A 288 5.70 -12.22 11.11
CA PHE A 288 6.02 -10.80 11.09
C PHE A 288 7.01 -10.46 9.96
N PRO A 289 6.58 -10.46 8.69
CA PRO A 289 7.47 -10.16 7.57
C PRO A 289 7.92 -8.70 7.61
N LEU A 290 9.02 -8.35 6.94
CA LEU A 290 9.45 -6.94 6.88
C LEU A 290 8.32 -6.04 6.35
N ALA A 291 8.17 -4.85 6.93
CA ALA A 291 7.04 -3.95 6.68
C ALA A 291 6.88 -3.61 5.18
N GLN A 292 8.00 -3.35 4.49
CA GLN A 292 8.02 -3.17 3.04
C GLN A 292 7.47 -4.38 2.29
N SER A 293 7.99 -5.58 2.60
CA SER A 293 7.58 -6.83 1.94
C SER A 293 6.10 -7.14 2.19
N PHE A 294 5.58 -6.77 3.35
CA PHE A 294 4.17 -6.93 3.68
C PHE A 294 3.29 -5.94 2.92
N VAL A 295 3.60 -4.64 2.99
CA VAL A 295 2.80 -3.59 2.34
C VAL A 295 2.79 -3.76 0.83
N THR A 296 3.94 -4.06 0.21
CA THR A 296 4.04 -4.24 -1.25
C THR A 296 3.25 -5.43 -1.78
N ARG A 297 2.90 -6.40 -0.93
CA ARG A 297 1.95 -7.45 -1.31
C ARG A 297 0.58 -6.86 -1.55
N MET A 298 0.14 -5.86 -0.79
CA MET A 298 -1.22 -5.28 -0.87
C MET A 298 -1.29 -4.02 -1.74
N MET A 299 -0.26 -3.17 -1.63
CA MET A 299 -0.15 -1.89 -2.30
C MET A 299 1.01 -1.97 -3.29
N PRO A 300 0.73 -2.22 -4.58
CA PRO A 300 1.80 -2.47 -5.53
C PRO A 300 2.68 -1.22 -5.71
N PRO A 301 4.01 -1.38 -5.79
CA PRO A 301 4.86 -0.32 -6.31
C PRO A 301 4.55 -0.12 -7.79
N GLY A 302 4.58 1.11 -8.27
CA GLY A 302 4.48 1.34 -9.70
C GLY A 302 5.07 2.65 -10.14
N HIS A 303 5.13 2.82 -11.46
CA HIS A 303 5.72 3.99 -12.08
C HIS A 303 5.00 4.33 -13.40
N ILE A 304 5.04 5.60 -13.77
CA ILE A 304 4.50 6.10 -15.05
C ILE A 304 5.48 7.12 -15.60
N LYS A 305 5.69 7.11 -16.93
CA LYS A 305 6.73 7.92 -17.59
C LYS A 305 6.17 8.61 -18.82
N SER A 306 6.60 9.85 -19.05
CA SER A 306 6.50 10.53 -20.33
C SER A 306 7.79 10.33 -21.13
N SER A 307 7.68 10.20 -22.45
CA SER A 307 8.83 10.19 -23.35
C SER A 307 9.49 11.57 -23.47
N ARG A 308 8.79 12.63 -23.02
CA ARG A 308 9.29 14.01 -23.00
C ARG A 308 10.06 14.28 -21.71
N SER A 309 11.06 15.15 -21.82
CA SER A 309 11.76 15.72 -20.67
C SER A 309 10.96 16.91 -20.13
N ASN A 310 10.92 17.08 -18.82
CA ASN A 310 10.24 18.19 -18.13
C ASN A 310 8.78 18.41 -18.58
N ASP A 311 8.03 17.33 -18.79
CA ASP A 311 6.61 17.36 -19.14
C ASP A 311 5.76 17.82 -17.94
N LEU A 312 5.62 19.14 -17.77
CA LEU A 312 4.88 19.74 -16.65
C LEU A 312 3.38 19.37 -16.66
N PRO A 313 2.67 19.36 -17.81
CA PRO A 313 1.28 18.89 -17.86
C PRO A 313 1.13 17.44 -17.41
N PHE A 314 2.09 16.56 -17.74
CA PHE A 314 2.13 15.20 -17.23
C PHE A 314 2.28 15.17 -15.71
N TYR A 315 3.21 15.93 -15.12
CA TYR A 315 3.35 15.98 -13.67
C TYR A 315 2.07 16.46 -13.00
N ALA A 316 1.50 17.58 -13.45
CA ALA A 316 0.27 18.11 -12.89
C ALA A 316 -0.88 17.09 -12.94
N ALA A 317 -1.07 16.43 -14.10
CA ALA A 317 -2.18 15.49 -14.28
C ALA A 317 -2.01 14.18 -13.50
N LEU A 318 -0.80 13.62 -13.44
CA LEU A 318 -0.55 12.29 -12.89
C LEU A 318 -0.08 12.30 -11.42
N GLU A 319 0.58 13.36 -10.95
CA GLU A 319 0.92 13.49 -9.52
C GLU A 319 -0.35 13.58 -8.67
N ALA A 320 -1.36 14.32 -9.14
CA ALA A 320 -2.65 14.48 -8.48
C ALA A 320 -3.57 13.23 -8.56
N SER A 321 -3.14 12.13 -9.17
CA SER A 321 -3.98 10.93 -9.25
C SER A 321 -4.21 10.31 -7.85
N PRO A 322 -5.46 9.96 -7.50
CA PRO A 322 -5.77 9.23 -6.26
C PRO A 322 -5.25 7.79 -6.26
N LYS A 323 -4.77 7.28 -7.39
CA LYS A 323 -4.13 5.97 -7.51
C LYS A 323 -2.82 5.88 -6.73
N TRP A 324 -2.14 7.00 -6.47
CA TRP A 324 -0.96 6.99 -5.62
C TRP A 324 -1.35 6.86 -4.16
N LEU A 325 -0.67 5.94 -3.47
CA LEU A 325 -0.92 5.68 -2.06
C LEU A 325 -0.45 6.87 -1.23
N ARG A 326 -1.34 7.36 -0.38
CA ARG A 326 -1.10 8.45 0.56
C ARG A 326 -1.62 8.03 1.92
N ILE A 327 -0.98 8.51 2.99
CA ILE A 327 -1.63 8.54 4.30
C ILE A 327 -2.97 9.25 4.15
N ALA A 328 -4.02 8.70 4.73
CA ALA A 328 -5.34 9.31 4.76
C ALA A 328 -5.21 10.68 5.43
N ALA A 329 -5.29 11.74 4.63
CA ALA A 329 -5.53 13.08 5.13
C ALA A 329 -7.02 13.17 5.48
N GLU A 330 -7.36 14.03 6.44
CA GLU A 330 -8.76 14.34 6.76
C GLU A 330 -9.50 14.73 5.47
N ALA A 331 -10.60 14.04 5.18
CA ALA A 331 -11.50 14.35 4.07
C ALA A 331 -12.32 15.61 4.37
#